data_AF-A0A538GCC1-F1
#
_entry.id   AF-A0A538GCC1-F1
#
_cell.length_a   1.000
_cell.length_b   1.000
_cell.length_c   1.000
_cell.angle_alpha   90.00
_cell.angle_beta   90.00
_cell.angle_gamma   90.00
#
_symmetry.space_group_name_H-M   'P 1'
#
loop_
_entity.id
_entity.type
_entity.pdbx_description
1 polymer ?
#
loop_
_entity_poly.entity_id
_entity_poly.type
_entity_poly.pdbx_seq_one_letter_code
_entity_poly.pdbx_strand_id
1 'polypeptide(L)'
;MTGFGGRDMAVDLGTANTLVYVRGRGIVLSEPSVVAIDQRSGEVHAVGVEAKRMLGRTPGTISAIRPLKDGVIADFDVTEQMLRHFIQKVHQHRFAHPRVVVCVPSGVTGVEKRAVEEATLSAGARQAYLIEEPMAAAIGAGLPVSEPTGNMIVDIGGGTTEVAIISLGGIVVSQSMRVGGDEMDEAIIQHIKTEYKLLVGQQTAEEIKLEVGSAFDLRDEVQAEVRGRDMLTGLPKTVILSSEEV
;
A
#
# COMPACT_ATOMS: atom_id res chain seq x y z
N MET A 1 -12.10 17.20 29.41
CA MET A 1 -13.37 17.09 28.65
C MET A 1 -13.22 15.97 27.63
N THR A 2 -13.66 14.77 27.97
CA THR A 2 -13.65 13.59 27.08
C THR A 2 -14.84 13.71 26.13
N GLY A 3 -14.61 14.27 24.94
CA GLY A 3 -15.65 14.43 23.93
C GLY A 3 -16.15 13.07 23.44
N PHE A 4 -17.47 12.93 23.36
CA PHE A 4 -18.20 11.77 22.82
C PHE A 4 -18.01 11.54 21.30
N GLY A 5 -17.01 12.17 20.67
CA GLY A 5 -16.64 11.97 19.27
C GLY A 5 -15.34 11.16 19.18
N GLY A 6 -15.27 10.21 18.24
CA GLY A 6 -14.02 9.50 17.94
C GLY A 6 -12.87 10.48 17.70
N ARG A 7 -11.64 10.08 18.05
CA ARG A 7 -10.47 10.96 17.86
C ARG A 7 -10.21 11.12 16.37
N ASP A 8 -9.78 12.31 15.96
CA ASP A 8 -9.38 12.55 14.57
C ASP A 8 -8.27 11.56 14.17
N MET A 9 -8.38 11.03 12.95
CA MET A 9 -7.44 10.08 12.39
C MET A 9 -7.01 10.48 10.99
N ALA A 10 -5.82 10.06 10.61
CA ALA A 10 -5.32 10.11 9.25
C ALA A 10 -5.03 8.68 8.77
N VAL A 11 -5.34 8.41 7.51
CA VAL A 11 -5.14 7.12 6.86
C VAL A 11 -4.26 7.35 5.64
N ASP A 12 -3.13 6.65 5.62
CA ASP A 12 -2.40 6.41 4.38
C ASP A 12 -2.95 5.10 3.81
N LEU A 13 -3.69 5.21 2.69
CA LEU A 13 -4.39 4.11 2.05
C LEU A 13 -3.56 3.58 0.89
N GLY A 14 -2.37 3.09 1.19
CA GLY A 14 -1.41 2.62 0.20
C GLY A 14 -1.79 1.29 -0.43
N THR A 15 -1.33 1.03 -1.65
CA THR A 15 -1.65 -0.23 -2.38
C THR A 15 -1.11 -1.47 -1.67
N ALA A 16 0.03 -1.36 -0.99
CA ALA A 16 0.71 -2.47 -0.32
C ALA A 16 0.39 -2.51 1.18
N ASN A 17 0.44 -1.36 1.85
CA ASN A 17 0.20 -1.23 3.29
C ASN A 17 -0.70 -0.03 3.57
N THR A 18 -1.53 -0.16 4.62
CA THR A 18 -2.33 0.91 5.19
C THR A 18 -1.76 1.30 6.54
N LEU A 19 -1.55 2.60 6.74
CA LEU A 19 -1.14 3.15 8.03
C LEU A 19 -2.25 4.03 8.60
N VAL A 20 -2.47 3.94 9.91
CA VAL A 20 -3.41 4.83 10.62
C VAL A 20 -2.69 5.60 11.71
N TYR A 21 -2.76 6.93 11.59
CA TYR A 21 -2.32 7.87 12.61
C TYR A 21 -3.53 8.38 13.38
N VAL A 22 -3.43 8.45 14.71
CA VAL A 22 -4.45 9.08 15.56
C VAL A 22 -3.87 10.30 16.25
N ARG A 23 -4.59 11.42 16.19
CA ARG A 23 -4.17 12.67 16.82
C ARG A 23 -3.87 12.47 18.31
N GLY A 24 -2.64 12.77 18.70
CA GLY A 24 -2.14 12.63 20.07
C GLY A 24 -1.75 11.21 20.47
N ARG A 25 -1.76 10.23 19.56
CA ARG A 25 -1.26 8.86 19.80
C ARG A 25 -0.13 8.45 18.86
N GLY A 26 0.00 9.10 17.71
CA GLY A 26 0.95 8.65 16.69
C GLY A 26 0.35 7.62 15.74
N ILE A 27 1.23 6.87 15.07
CA ILE A 27 0.84 5.71 14.25
C ILE A 27 0.40 4.59 15.20
N VAL A 28 -0.84 4.14 15.05
CA VAL A 28 -1.45 3.10 15.88
C VAL A 28 -1.74 1.81 15.12
N LEU A 29 -1.62 1.84 13.78
CA LEU A 29 -1.83 0.70 12.90
C LEU A 29 -0.89 0.79 11.70
N SER A 30 -0.28 -0.34 11.35
CA SER A 30 0.45 -0.56 10.11
C SER A 30 0.19 -1.99 9.69
N GLU A 31 -0.65 -2.17 8.66
CA GLU A 31 -1.13 -3.48 8.21
C GLU A 31 -1.09 -3.54 6.68
N PRO A 32 -0.85 -4.73 6.08
CA PRO A 32 -1.01 -4.91 4.65
C PRO A 32 -2.41 -4.51 4.15
N SER A 33 -2.48 -3.91 2.97
CA SER A 33 -3.74 -3.57 2.30
C SER A 33 -4.33 -4.80 1.59
N VAL A 34 -4.62 -5.85 2.36
CA VAL A 34 -5.11 -7.14 1.88
C VAL A 34 -6.34 -7.54 2.66
N VAL A 35 -7.34 -8.06 1.94
CA VAL A 35 -8.59 -8.57 2.51
C VAL A 35 -8.83 -9.98 1.99
N ALA A 36 -9.13 -10.91 2.88
CA ALA A 36 -9.59 -12.25 2.53
C ALA A 36 -11.12 -12.28 2.62
N ILE A 37 -11.79 -12.56 1.50
CA ILE A 37 -13.25 -12.64 1.41
C ILE A 37 -13.70 -14.03 1.02
N ASP A 38 -14.87 -14.44 1.51
CA ASP A 38 -15.59 -15.60 0.98
C ASP A 38 -16.28 -15.22 -0.33
N GLN A 39 -15.95 -15.91 -1.43
CA GLN A 39 -16.44 -15.57 -2.77
C GLN A 39 -17.95 -15.79 -2.96
N ARG A 40 -18.61 -16.54 -2.07
CA ARG A 40 -20.05 -16.85 -2.19
C ARG A 40 -20.90 -15.83 -1.45
N SER A 41 -20.46 -15.42 -0.27
CA SER A 41 -21.19 -14.52 0.63
C SER A 41 -20.72 -13.06 0.53
N GLY A 42 -19.48 -12.83 0.08
CA GLY A 42 -18.83 -11.52 0.14
C GLY A 42 -18.36 -11.13 1.54
N GLU A 43 -18.51 -12.01 2.54
CA GLU A 43 -18.09 -11.72 3.91
C GLU A 43 -16.56 -11.69 4.05
N VAL A 44 -16.07 -10.70 4.79
CA VAL A 44 -14.66 -10.60 5.16
C VAL A 44 -14.31 -11.66 6.20
N HIS A 45 -13.36 -12.51 5.83
CA HIS A 45 -12.79 -13.52 6.71
C HIS A 45 -11.60 -12.98 7.51
N ALA A 46 -10.73 -12.19 6.86
CA ALA A 46 -9.55 -11.60 7.49
C ALA A 46 -9.13 -10.30 6.77
N VAL A 47 -8.42 -9.43 7.48
CA VAL A 47 -7.84 -8.18 6.94
C VAL A 47 -6.41 -8.05 7.45
N GLY A 48 -5.52 -7.42 6.68
CA GLY A 48 -4.16 -7.12 7.11
C GLY A 48 -3.22 -8.31 7.02
N VAL A 49 -2.37 -8.49 8.04
CA VAL A 49 -1.35 -9.55 8.08
C VAL A 49 -1.96 -10.95 7.92
N GLU A 50 -3.12 -11.18 8.53
CA GLU A 50 -3.82 -12.48 8.43
C GLU A 50 -4.26 -12.77 6.99
N ALA A 51 -4.80 -11.77 6.29
CA ALA A 51 -5.17 -11.89 4.89
C ALA A 51 -3.95 -12.01 3.96
N LYS A 52 -2.87 -11.25 4.21
CA LYS A 52 -1.62 -11.34 3.42
C LYS A 52 -1.04 -12.75 3.43
N ARG A 53 -1.08 -13.46 4.57
CA ARG A 53 -0.60 -14.86 4.69
C ARG A 53 -1.38 -15.86 3.80
N MET A 54 -2.59 -15.50 3.38
CA MET A 54 -3.44 -16.34 2.55
C MET A 54 -3.20 -16.15 1.05
N LEU A 55 -2.50 -15.10 0.62
CA LEU A 55 -2.22 -14.85 -0.80
C LEU A 55 -1.50 -16.04 -1.45
N GLY A 56 -2.09 -16.56 -2.55
CA GLY A 56 -1.57 -17.74 -3.25
C GLY A 56 -1.73 -19.07 -2.49
N ARG A 57 -2.39 -19.06 -1.32
CA ARG A 57 -2.56 -20.23 -0.43
C ARG A 57 -4.02 -20.45 0.00
N THR A 58 -4.99 -19.78 -0.62
CA THR A 58 -6.40 -19.91 -0.25
C THR A 58 -7.05 -21.21 -0.76
N PRO A 59 -7.99 -21.80 0.01
CA PRO A 59 -8.90 -22.81 -0.52
C PRO A 59 -9.89 -22.18 -1.51
N GLY A 60 -10.52 -22.99 -2.37
CA GLY A 60 -11.25 -22.50 -3.55
C GLY A 60 -12.44 -21.56 -3.30
N THR A 61 -12.93 -21.40 -2.07
CA THR A 61 -14.02 -20.46 -1.74
C THR A 61 -13.53 -19.14 -1.13
N ILE A 62 -12.26 -19.04 -0.74
CA ILE A 62 -11.68 -17.83 -0.14
C ILE A 62 -10.77 -17.15 -1.17
N SER A 63 -10.88 -15.83 -1.26
CA SER A 63 -10.02 -15.01 -2.11
C SER A 63 -9.32 -13.96 -1.28
N ALA A 64 -8.00 -13.94 -1.29
CA ALA A 64 -7.21 -12.84 -0.73
C ALA A 64 -6.93 -11.82 -1.85
N ILE A 65 -7.37 -10.58 -1.64
CA ILE A 65 -7.42 -9.52 -2.65
C ILE A 65 -6.77 -8.25 -2.09
N ARG A 66 -6.02 -7.54 -2.93
CA ARG A 66 -5.61 -6.15 -2.69
C ARG A 66 -6.65 -5.24 -3.34
N PRO A 67 -7.49 -4.52 -2.58
CA PRO A 67 -8.59 -3.74 -3.15
C PRO A 67 -8.12 -2.40 -3.75
N LEU A 68 -6.84 -2.08 -3.56
CA LEU A 68 -6.18 -0.88 -4.06
C LEU A 68 -5.14 -1.28 -5.10
N LYS A 69 -5.10 -0.53 -6.20
CA LYS A 69 -4.13 -0.74 -7.28
C LYS A 69 -3.74 0.60 -7.87
N ASP A 70 -2.46 0.79 -8.20
CA ASP A 70 -1.94 2.03 -8.80
C ASP A 70 -2.35 3.32 -8.06
N GLY A 71 -2.42 3.26 -6.72
CA GLY A 71 -2.82 4.39 -5.86
C GLY A 71 -4.33 4.68 -5.84
N VAL A 72 -5.17 3.84 -6.45
CA VAL A 72 -6.62 4.06 -6.56
C VAL A 72 -7.44 2.85 -6.09
N ILE A 73 -8.72 3.09 -5.83
CA ILE A 73 -9.68 2.03 -5.44
C ILE A 73 -10.03 1.19 -6.68
N ALA A 74 -9.61 -0.06 -6.68
CA ALA A 74 -9.96 -1.05 -7.70
C ALA A 74 -11.26 -1.79 -7.34
N ASP A 75 -11.54 -1.95 -6.05
CA ASP A 75 -12.75 -2.57 -5.53
C ASP A 75 -13.31 -1.74 -4.36
N PHE A 76 -14.46 -1.09 -4.60
CA PHE A 76 -15.08 -0.19 -3.63
C PHE A 76 -15.58 -0.93 -2.38
N ASP A 77 -16.33 -2.02 -2.57
CA ASP A 77 -16.96 -2.76 -1.48
C ASP A 77 -15.91 -3.38 -0.56
N VAL A 78 -14.82 -3.91 -1.14
CA VAL A 78 -13.73 -4.49 -0.35
C VAL A 78 -12.91 -3.39 0.34
N THR A 79 -12.68 -2.24 -0.30
CA THR A 79 -11.99 -1.09 0.32
C THR A 79 -12.79 -0.53 1.50
N GLU A 80 -14.10 -0.37 1.35
CA GLU A 80 -14.99 0.11 2.40
C GLU A 80 -14.96 -0.81 3.63
N GLN A 81 -15.04 -2.13 3.41
CA GLN A 81 -14.95 -3.12 4.48
C GLN A 81 -13.57 -3.12 5.16
N MET A 82 -12.48 -2.95 4.40
CA MET A 82 -11.13 -2.82 4.94
C MET A 82 -10.98 -1.58 5.83
N LEU A 83 -11.41 -0.42 5.33
CA LEU A 83 -11.41 0.84 6.08
C LEU A 83 -12.27 0.72 7.35
N ARG A 84 -13.46 0.14 7.24
CA ARG A 84 -14.36 -0.10 8.37
C ARG A 84 -13.67 -0.95 9.44
N HIS A 85 -13.00 -2.02 9.04
CA HIS A 85 -12.23 -2.87 9.94
C HIS A 85 -11.14 -2.08 10.67
N PHE A 86 -10.34 -1.27 9.96
CA PHE A 86 -9.28 -0.47 10.57
C PHE A 86 -9.81 0.63 11.50
N ILE A 87 -10.88 1.33 11.11
CA ILE A 87 -11.53 2.34 11.96
C ILE A 87 -12.02 1.71 13.27
N GLN A 88 -12.67 0.55 13.20
CA GLN A 88 -13.18 -0.18 14.38
C GLN A 88 -12.05 -0.77 15.23
N LYS A 89 -10.97 -1.27 14.61
CA LYS A 89 -9.78 -1.77 15.32
C LYS A 89 -9.11 -0.67 16.14
N VAL A 90 -9.09 0.56 15.63
CA VAL A 90 -8.52 1.73 16.31
C VAL A 90 -9.48 2.31 17.36
N HIS A 91 -10.78 2.34 17.07
CA HIS A 91 -11.81 2.89 17.95
C HIS A 91 -12.68 1.78 18.55
N GLN A 92 -12.38 1.37 19.78
CA GLN A 92 -13.07 0.27 20.49
C GLN A 92 -14.57 0.52 20.78
N HIS A 93 -15.06 1.75 20.60
CA HIS A 93 -16.47 2.09 20.77
C HIS A 93 -17.21 2.08 19.43
N ARG A 94 -18.26 1.26 19.32
CA ARG A 94 -19.14 1.15 18.13
C ARG A 94 -19.81 2.46 17.69
N PHE A 95 -19.84 3.48 18.54
CA PHE A 95 -20.43 4.80 18.27
C PHE A 95 -19.38 5.86 17.89
N ALA A 96 -18.11 5.47 17.74
CA ALA A 96 -17.07 6.41 17.34
C ALA A 96 -17.15 6.69 15.83
N HIS A 97 -17.56 7.91 15.48
CA HIS A 97 -17.52 8.42 14.11
C HIS A 97 -16.45 9.51 14.01
N PRO A 98 -15.18 9.15 13.75
CA PRO A 98 -14.08 10.11 13.72
C PRO A 98 -14.15 10.98 12.46
N ARG A 99 -13.43 12.11 12.48
CA ARG A 99 -13.04 12.77 11.23
C ARG A 99 -11.79 12.09 10.70
N VAL A 100 -11.76 11.83 9.40
CA VAL A 100 -10.69 11.08 8.75
C VAL A 100 -10.08 11.95 7.66
N VAL A 101 -8.75 12.07 7.67
CA VAL A 101 -7.98 12.57 6.52
C VAL A 101 -7.42 11.36 5.79
N VAL A 102 -7.57 11.27 4.47
CA VAL A 102 -7.05 10.15 3.66
C VAL A 102 -6.09 10.69 2.61
N CYS A 103 -4.93 10.05 2.49
CA CYS A 103 -3.96 10.38 1.46
C CYS A 103 -4.44 9.86 0.09
N VAL A 104 -4.24 10.65 -0.96
CA VAL A 104 -4.51 10.25 -2.35
C VAL A 104 -3.37 10.70 -3.27
N PRO A 105 -3.05 9.98 -4.35
CA PRO A 105 -2.01 10.39 -5.30
C PRO A 105 -2.30 11.77 -5.91
N SER A 106 -1.28 12.53 -6.33
CA SER A 106 -1.53 13.84 -6.96
C SER A 106 -2.19 13.72 -8.33
N GLY A 107 -1.97 12.59 -9.02
CA GLY A 107 -2.54 12.28 -10.33
C GLY A 107 -3.98 11.76 -10.32
N VAL A 108 -4.61 11.64 -9.14
CA VAL A 108 -5.93 11.02 -8.99
C VAL A 108 -7.05 11.82 -9.67
N THR A 109 -7.96 11.13 -10.37
CA THR A 109 -9.11 11.75 -11.06
C THR A 109 -10.21 12.16 -10.08
N GLY A 110 -11.11 13.05 -10.50
CA GLY A 110 -12.25 13.46 -9.68
C GLY A 110 -13.20 12.31 -9.30
N VAL A 111 -13.28 11.26 -10.13
CA VAL A 111 -14.09 10.06 -9.84
C VAL A 111 -13.42 9.23 -8.74
N GLU A 112 -12.10 9.02 -8.84
CA GLU A 112 -11.34 8.28 -7.84
C GLU A 112 -11.28 9.03 -6.49
N LYS A 113 -11.14 10.37 -6.48
CA LYS A 113 -11.25 11.18 -5.25
C LYS A 113 -12.59 10.95 -4.54
N ARG A 114 -13.69 10.99 -5.30
CA ARG A 114 -15.04 10.73 -4.75
C ARG A 114 -15.18 9.32 -4.23
N ALA A 115 -14.65 8.31 -4.92
CA ALA A 115 -14.69 6.93 -4.44
C ALA A 115 -13.98 6.78 -3.09
N VAL A 116 -12.83 7.43 -2.89
CA VAL A 116 -12.11 7.40 -1.59
C VAL A 116 -12.91 8.11 -0.50
N GLU A 117 -13.47 9.27 -0.80
CA GLU A 117 -14.32 10.02 0.15
C GLU A 117 -15.55 9.21 0.56
N GLU A 118 -16.27 8.65 -0.41
CA GLU A 118 -17.47 7.82 -0.19
C GLU A 118 -17.15 6.54 0.57
N ALA A 119 -16.07 5.82 0.22
CA ALA A 119 -15.65 4.61 0.94
C ALA A 119 -15.32 4.94 2.41
N THR A 120 -14.67 6.07 2.66
CA THR A 120 -14.29 6.51 4.01
C THR A 120 -15.52 6.88 4.85
N LEU A 121 -16.48 7.61 4.26
CA LEU A 121 -17.75 7.94 4.92
C LEU A 121 -18.57 6.68 5.21
N SER A 122 -18.73 5.80 4.22
CA SER A 122 -19.45 4.53 4.34
C SER A 122 -18.82 3.61 5.40
N ALA A 123 -17.48 3.61 5.52
CA ALA A 123 -16.75 2.88 6.55
C ALA A 123 -17.01 3.36 7.99
N GLY A 124 -17.68 4.50 8.18
CA GLY A 124 -18.13 5.00 9.48
C GLY A 124 -17.51 6.33 9.91
N ALA A 125 -16.76 7.00 9.03
CA ALA A 125 -16.28 8.35 9.30
C ALA A 125 -17.44 9.36 9.36
N ARG A 126 -17.34 10.34 10.25
CA ARG A 126 -18.28 11.48 10.29
C ARG A 126 -18.02 12.48 9.17
N GLN A 127 -16.75 12.66 8.83
CA GLN A 127 -16.27 13.54 7.77
C GLN A 127 -15.01 12.89 7.18
N ALA A 128 -14.89 12.95 5.87
CA ALA A 128 -13.71 12.55 5.12
C ALA A 128 -13.09 13.79 4.48
N TYR A 129 -11.77 13.90 4.59
CA TYR A 129 -10.96 14.92 3.95
C TYR A 129 -9.88 14.22 3.14
N LEU A 130 -9.51 14.78 2.00
CA LEU A 130 -8.42 14.25 1.18
C LEU A 130 -7.21 15.16 1.30
N ILE A 131 -6.02 14.57 1.28
CA ILE A 131 -4.74 15.28 1.16
C ILE A 131 -3.90 14.57 0.10
N GLU A 132 -3.19 15.32 -0.72
CA GLU A 132 -2.26 14.76 -1.68
C GLU A 132 -1.10 14.04 -0.95
N GLU A 133 -0.81 12.80 -1.34
CA GLU A 133 0.30 11.98 -0.84
C GLU A 133 1.63 12.74 -0.76
N PRO A 134 2.15 13.39 -1.82
CA PRO A 134 3.43 14.09 -1.72
C PRO A 134 3.38 15.29 -0.75
N MET A 135 2.22 15.92 -0.54
CA MET A 135 2.07 16.95 0.48
C MET A 135 2.13 16.34 1.88
N ALA A 136 1.42 15.23 2.11
CA ALA A 136 1.46 14.51 3.38
C ALA A 136 2.87 13.99 3.69
N ALA A 137 3.56 13.43 2.70
CA ALA A 137 4.93 12.96 2.79
C ALA A 137 5.91 14.11 3.09
N ALA A 138 5.77 15.26 2.44
CA ALA A 138 6.62 16.42 2.68
C ALA A 138 6.45 17.00 4.10
N ILE A 139 5.20 17.07 4.58
CA ILE A 139 4.90 17.43 5.98
C ILE A 139 5.52 16.40 6.93
N GLY A 140 5.36 15.10 6.64
CA GLY A 140 5.91 14.00 7.43
C GLY A 140 7.44 13.98 7.49
N ALA A 141 8.10 14.40 6.41
CA ALA A 141 9.55 14.54 6.29
C ALA A 141 10.10 15.82 6.95
N GLY A 142 9.24 16.70 7.44
CA GLY A 142 9.63 17.96 8.09
C GLY A 142 10.09 19.05 7.12
N LEU A 143 9.69 18.97 5.85
CA LEU A 143 9.99 20.03 4.87
C LEU A 143 9.18 21.30 5.20
N PRO A 144 9.76 22.50 5.04
CA PRO A 144 9.08 23.77 5.30
C PRO A 144 8.09 24.12 4.18
N VAL A 145 7.05 23.31 4.00
CA VAL A 145 6.11 23.39 2.87
C VAL A 145 5.36 24.71 2.78
N SER A 146 5.19 25.43 3.89
CA SER A 146 4.50 26.74 3.96
C SER A 146 5.39 27.93 3.61
N GLU A 147 6.71 27.75 3.51
CA GLU A 147 7.64 28.83 3.19
C GLU A 147 7.68 29.10 1.68
N PRO A 148 8.09 30.32 1.24
CA PRO A 148 8.33 30.65 -0.17
C PRO A 148 9.62 30.02 -0.71
N THR A 149 9.91 28.78 -0.33
CA THR A 149 11.05 27.97 -0.79
C THR A 149 10.52 26.80 -1.61
N GLY A 150 11.29 26.35 -2.60
CA GLY A 150 10.95 25.19 -3.41
C GLY A 150 11.40 23.91 -2.72
N ASN A 151 10.46 23.05 -2.36
CA ASN A 151 10.72 21.76 -1.70
C ASN A 151 10.40 20.63 -2.68
N MET A 152 11.41 19.86 -3.08
CA MET A 152 11.21 18.69 -3.92
C MET A 152 11.04 17.44 -3.05
N ILE A 153 10.04 16.62 -3.38
CA ILE A 153 9.86 15.30 -2.79
C ILE A 153 9.65 14.25 -3.90
N VAL A 154 10.21 13.07 -3.65
CA VAL A 154 10.01 11.86 -4.46
C VAL A 154 9.53 10.79 -3.49
N ASP A 155 8.28 10.39 -3.64
CA ASP A 155 7.63 9.35 -2.83
C ASP A 155 7.43 8.10 -3.70
N ILE A 156 8.07 6.99 -3.32
CA ILE A 156 8.02 5.72 -4.06
C ILE A 156 7.21 4.74 -3.21
N GLY A 157 5.95 4.57 -3.57
CA GLY A 157 5.02 3.67 -2.91
C GLY A 157 4.99 2.27 -3.52
N GLY A 158 3.96 1.51 -3.16
CA GLY A 158 3.71 0.19 -3.73
C GLY A 158 3.32 0.23 -5.21
N GLY A 159 2.31 1.03 -5.57
CA GLY A 159 1.79 1.08 -6.94
C GLY A 159 2.06 2.38 -7.70
N THR A 160 2.64 3.38 -7.04
CA THR A 160 2.89 4.69 -7.63
C THR A 160 4.20 5.27 -7.16
N THR A 161 4.79 6.12 -8.01
CA THR A 161 5.83 7.07 -7.65
C THR A 161 5.29 8.48 -7.87
N GLU A 162 5.31 9.29 -6.82
CA GLU A 162 4.88 10.69 -6.85
C GLU A 162 6.10 11.60 -6.74
N VAL A 163 6.25 12.52 -7.69
CA VAL A 163 7.27 13.57 -7.64
C VAL A 163 6.56 14.91 -7.56
N ALA A 164 6.89 15.74 -6.58
CA ALA A 164 6.29 17.06 -6.45
C ALA A 164 7.28 18.14 -6.03
N ILE A 165 7.05 19.36 -6.50
CA ILE A 165 7.66 20.59 -6.00
C ILE A 165 6.60 21.37 -5.23
N ILE A 166 6.90 21.70 -3.97
CA ILE A 166 5.98 22.34 -3.03
C ILE A 166 6.54 23.69 -2.59
N SER A 167 5.68 24.71 -2.54
CA SER A 167 6.00 26.04 -2.02
C SER A 167 4.73 26.74 -1.53
N LEU A 168 4.82 27.57 -0.49
CA LEU A 168 3.68 28.34 0.04
C LEU A 168 2.43 27.49 0.37
N GLY A 169 2.64 26.26 0.82
CA GLY A 169 1.59 25.31 1.19
C GLY A 169 0.86 24.68 0.00
N GLY A 170 1.34 24.90 -1.22
CA GLY A 170 0.76 24.36 -2.44
C GLY A 170 1.74 23.54 -3.25
N ILE A 171 1.23 22.53 -3.97
CA ILE A 171 1.97 21.82 -5.00
C ILE A 171 2.06 22.74 -6.22
N VAL A 172 3.28 23.11 -6.61
CA VAL A 172 3.57 23.97 -7.77
C VAL A 172 3.52 23.14 -9.05
N VAL A 173 4.15 21.97 -9.02
CA VAL A 173 4.14 20.98 -10.10
C VAL A 173 4.26 19.60 -9.48
N SER A 174 3.56 18.64 -10.07
CA SER A 174 3.63 17.23 -9.68
C SER A 174 3.58 16.32 -10.89
N GLN A 175 4.20 15.17 -10.77
CA GLN A 175 4.12 14.07 -11.71
C GLN A 175 3.84 12.78 -10.93
N SER A 176 2.84 12.04 -11.38
CA SER A 176 2.44 10.75 -10.82
C SER A 176 2.69 9.68 -11.87
N MET A 177 3.38 8.61 -11.49
CA MET A 177 3.68 7.47 -12.35
C MET A 177 3.21 6.19 -11.69
N ARG A 178 2.54 5.32 -12.46
CA ARG A 178 2.10 3.98 -12.01
C ARG A 178 3.26 2.98 -12.11
N VAL A 179 4.31 3.29 -11.36
CA VAL A 179 5.51 2.47 -11.21
C VAL A 179 5.97 2.62 -9.78
N GLY A 180 6.12 1.51 -9.07
CA GLY A 180 6.58 1.47 -7.69
C GLY A 180 7.08 0.08 -7.33
N GLY A 181 6.87 -0.30 -6.06
CA GLY A 181 7.28 -1.61 -5.54
C GLY A 181 6.62 -2.80 -6.23
N ASP A 182 5.40 -2.66 -6.76
CA ASP A 182 4.65 -3.71 -7.46
C ASP A 182 5.29 -4.04 -8.82
N GLU A 183 5.67 -3.01 -9.59
CA GLU A 183 6.39 -3.18 -10.86
C GLU A 183 7.81 -3.73 -10.66
N MET A 184 8.47 -3.38 -9.55
CA MET A 184 9.75 -3.99 -9.17
C MET A 184 9.58 -5.50 -8.93
N ASP A 185 8.54 -5.89 -8.18
CA ASP A 185 8.26 -7.33 -7.95
C ASP A 185 7.98 -8.05 -9.27
N GLU A 186 7.20 -7.45 -10.17
CA GLU A 186 6.89 -8.04 -11.48
C GLU A 186 8.15 -8.18 -12.36
N ALA A 187 9.04 -7.19 -12.34
CA ALA A 187 10.33 -7.25 -13.04
C ALA A 187 11.19 -8.43 -12.53
N ILE A 188 11.26 -8.63 -11.21
CA ILE A 188 11.98 -9.74 -10.57
C ILE A 188 11.37 -11.09 -10.97
N ILE A 189 10.04 -11.23 -10.92
CA ILE A 189 9.34 -12.46 -11.36
C ILE A 189 9.69 -12.77 -12.82
N GLN A 190 9.64 -11.75 -13.68
CA GLN A 190 9.86 -11.91 -15.10
C GLN A 190 11.32 -12.23 -15.43
N HIS A 191 12.27 -11.64 -14.72
CA HIS A 191 13.70 -11.98 -14.80
C HIS A 191 13.91 -13.45 -14.43
N ILE A 192 13.44 -13.88 -13.25
CA ILE A 192 13.59 -15.26 -12.75
C ILE A 192 12.96 -16.28 -13.72
N LYS A 193 11.78 -15.96 -14.24
CA LYS A 193 11.09 -16.79 -15.24
C LYS A 193 11.88 -16.92 -16.54
N THR A 194 12.54 -15.85 -16.97
CA THR A 194 13.26 -15.82 -18.25
C THR A 194 14.62 -16.51 -18.16
N GLU A 195 15.42 -16.18 -17.16
CA GLU A 195 16.79 -16.69 -16.98
C GLU A 195 16.80 -18.11 -16.41
N TYR A 196 15.99 -18.39 -15.38
CA TYR A 196 16.06 -19.65 -14.64
C TYR A 196 14.97 -20.67 -15.02
N LYS A 197 14.02 -20.26 -15.87
CA LYS A 197 12.79 -21.02 -16.20
C LYS A 197 12.04 -21.46 -14.93
N LEU A 198 12.02 -20.58 -13.93
CA LEU A 198 11.46 -20.83 -12.61
C LEU A 198 10.23 -19.95 -12.38
N LEU A 199 9.13 -20.53 -11.91
CA LEU A 199 7.93 -19.78 -11.51
C LEU A 199 7.99 -19.49 -10.01
N VAL A 200 7.92 -18.21 -9.68
CA VAL A 200 7.82 -17.70 -8.31
C VAL A 200 6.59 -16.81 -8.17
N GLY A 201 6.07 -16.71 -6.94
CA GLY A 201 4.93 -15.83 -6.63
C GLY A 201 5.39 -14.43 -6.22
N GLN A 202 4.45 -13.49 -6.15
CA GLN A 202 4.72 -12.10 -5.77
C GLN A 202 5.36 -11.96 -4.38
N GLN A 203 4.95 -12.78 -3.40
CA GLN A 203 5.58 -12.75 -2.06
C GLN A 203 7.07 -13.09 -2.12
N THR A 204 7.44 -14.13 -2.88
CA THR A 204 8.84 -14.52 -3.04
C THR A 204 9.62 -13.43 -3.77
N ALA A 205 9.03 -12.75 -4.76
CA ALA A 205 9.66 -11.62 -5.42
C ALA A 205 9.87 -10.41 -4.48
N GLU A 206 8.87 -10.10 -3.65
CA GLU A 206 8.97 -9.04 -2.62
C GLU A 206 10.07 -9.37 -1.59
N GLU A 207 10.17 -10.64 -1.17
CA GLU A 207 11.25 -11.12 -0.29
C GLU A 207 12.63 -10.93 -0.94
N ILE A 208 12.80 -11.33 -2.20
CA ILE A 208 14.04 -11.14 -2.96
C ILE A 208 14.38 -9.65 -3.10
N LYS A 209 13.41 -8.81 -3.45
CA LYS A 209 13.58 -7.36 -3.55
C LYS A 209 14.14 -6.76 -2.26
N LEU A 210 13.63 -7.21 -1.11
CA LEU A 210 14.05 -6.73 0.21
C LEU A 210 15.40 -7.30 0.66
N GLU A 211 15.75 -8.51 0.24
CA GLU A 211 16.98 -9.20 0.64
C GLU A 211 18.19 -8.83 -0.22
N VAL A 212 18.03 -8.72 -1.54
CA VAL A 212 19.16 -8.55 -2.48
C VAL A 212 18.99 -7.40 -3.47
N GLY A 213 17.82 -6.76 -3.56
CA GLY A 213 17.59 -5.71 -4.56
C GLY A 213 18.45 -4.48 -4.37
N SER A 214 19.04 -3.97 -5.45
CA SER A 214 19.83 -2.74 -5.43
C SER A 214 19.71 -1.92 -6.72
N ALA A 215 19.47 -0.61 -6.56
CA ALA A 215 19.50 0.33 -7.68
C ALA A 215 20.90 0.89 -7.99
N PHE A 216 21.94 0.42 -7.29
CA PHE A 216 23.32 0.87 -7.44
C PHE A 216 24.31 -0.26 -7.11
N ASP A 217 25.49 -0.23 -7.73
CA ASP A 217 26.51 -1.25 -7.52
C ASP A 217 26.90 -1.35 -6.03
N LEU A 218 26.77 -2.55 -5.48
CA LEU A 218 27.20 -2.85 -4.11
C LEU A 218 28.70 -3.15 -4.10
N ARG A 219 29.36 -2.79 -3.00
CA ARG A 219 30.79 -3.14 -2.80
C ARG A 219 30.98 -4.63 -2.57
N ASP A 220 30.06 -5.23 -1.83
CA ASP A 220 30.00 -6.64 -1.52
C ASP A 220 28.68 -7.18 -2.07
N GLU A 221 28.75 -8.12 -3.00
CA GLU A 221 27.56 -8.77 -3.55
C GLU A 221 26.83 -9.56 -2.46
N VAL A 222 25.51 -9.46 -2.47
CA VAL A 222 24.63 -10.27 -1.63
C VAL A 222 23.89 -11.29 -2.49
N GLN A 223 23.54 -12.42 -1.88
CA GLN A 223 22.88 -13.53 -2.57
C GLN A 223 21.69 -14.03 -1.76
N ALA A 224 20.65 -14.47 -2.45
CA ALA A 224 19.47 -15.10 -1.87
C ALA A 224 19.15 -16.43 -2.55
N GLU A 225 18.73 -17.41 -1.75
CA GLU A 225 18.20 -18.67 -2.26
C GLU A 225 16.73 -18.51 -2.63
N VAL A 226 16.40 -18.81 -3.88
CA VAL A 226 15.04 -18.66 -4.41
C VAL A 226 14.49 -20.01 -4.79
N ARG A 227 13.40 -20.38 -4.12
CA ARG A 227 12.67 -21.61 -4.38
C ARG A 227 11.41 -21.35 -5.18
N GLY A 228 11.24 -22.06 -6.28
CA GLY A 228 10.06 -21.96 -7.13
C GLY A 228 9.70 -23.28 -7.80
N ARG A 229 8.77 -23.22 -8.75
CA ARG A 229 8.37 -24.37 -9.58
C ARG A 229 9.09 -24.30 -10.92
N ASP A 230 9.90 -25.29 -11.23
CA ASP A 230 10.60 -25.37 -12.52
C ASP A 230 9.59 -25.57 -13.66
N MET A 231 9.72 -24.76 -14.72
CA MET A 231 8.76 -24.77 -15.84
C MET A 231 8.89 -25.99 -16.75
N LEU A 232 10.05 -26.64 -16.77
CA LEU A 232 10.31 -27.78 -17.65
C LEU A 232 9.85 -29.09 -17.01
N THR A 233 10.12 -29.24 -15.72
CA THR A 233 9.84 -30.48 -14.96
C THR A 233 8.58 -30.41 -14.11
N GLY A 234 8.11 -29.21 -13.78
CA GLY A 234 7.01 -28.98 -12.85
C GLY A 234 7.37 -29.22 -11.37
N LEU A 235 8.62 -29.61 -11.07
CA LEU A 235 9.07 -29.92 -9.72
C LEU A 235 9.62 -28.68 -8.99
N PRO A 236 9.67 -28.69 -7.65
CA PRO A 236 10.36 -27.65 -6.91
C PRO A 236 11.85 -27.60 -7.27
N LYS A 237 12.36 -26.39 -7.51
CA LYS A 237 13.78 -26.11 -7.79
C LYS A 237 14.22 -24.90 -7.00
N THR A 238 15.48 -24.90 -6.58
CA THR A 238 16.14 -23.77 -5.91
C THR A 238 17.23 -23.22 -6.82
N VAL A 239 17.32 -21.90 -6.92
CA VAL A 239 18.39 -21.17 -7.60
C VAL A 239 18.97 -20.12 -6.65
N ILE A 240 20.15 -19.61 -6.94
CA ILE A 240 20.78 -18.51 -6.20
C ILE A 240 20.70 -17.28 -7.09
N LEU A 241 20.17 -16.18 -6.56
CA LEU A 241 20.18 -14.87 -7.21
C LEU A 241 21.14 -13.94 -6.47
N SER A 242 21.89 -13.16 -7.23
CA SER A 242 22.80 -12.12 -6.74
C SER A 242 22.17 -10.73 -6.82
N SER A 243 22.71 -9.78 -6.06
CA SER A 243 22.33 -8.36 -6.14
C SER A 243 22.65 -7.69 -7.48
N GLU A 244 23.52 -8.28 -8.32
CA GLU A 244 23.77 -7.75 -9.67
C GLU A 244 22.60 -8.05 -10.63
N GLU A 245 21.72 -9.00 -10.27
CA GLU A 245 20.58 -9.42 -11.08
C GLU A 245 19.26 -8.71 -10.73
N VAL A 246 19.20 -8.03 -9.56
CA VAL A 246 17.95 -7.59 -8.90
C VAL A 246 17.96 -6.11 -8.54
#